data_AF-Q9V8Y9-F1
#
_entry.id   AF-Q9V8Y9-F1
#
_cell.length_a   1.000
_cell.length_b   1.000
_cell.length_c   1.000
_cell.angle_alpha   90.00
_cell.angle_beta   90.00
_cell.angle_gamma   90.00
#
_symmetry.space_group_name_H-M   'P 1'
#
loop_
_entity.id
_entity.type
_entity.pdbx_description
1 polymer ?
#
loop_
_entity_poly.entity_id
_entity_poly.type
_entity_poly.pdbx_seq_one_letter_code
_entity_poly.pdbx_strand_id
1 'polypeptide(L)'
;MKFTLFCIALAAFLSMGQCNPDFRQIMQQCMETNQVTEADLKEFMASGMQSSAKENLKCYTKCLMEKQGHLTNGQFNAQAMLDTLKNVPQIKDKMDEISSGVNACKDIKGTNDCDTAFKVTMCLKEHKAIPGHH
;
A
#
# COMPACT_ATOMS: atom_id res chain seq x y z
N MET A 1 4.66 36.94 22.83
CA MET A 1 3.71 36.77 21.70
C MET A 1 4.32 36.08 20.47
N LYS A 2 5.65 36.16 20.22
CA LYS A 2 6.29 35.50 19.05
C LYS A 2 6.58 34.00 19.26
N PHE A 3 6.79 33.55 20.51
CA PHE A 3 7.00 32.13 20.83
C PHE A 3 5.76 31.27 20.63
N THR A 4 4.57 31.81 20.91
CA THR A 4 3.29 31.10 20.72
C THR A 4 3.01 30.80 19.24
N LEU A 5 3.39 31.72 18.34
CA LEU A 5 3.26 31.52 16.89
C LEU A 5 4.22 30.44 16.36
N PHE A 6 5.42 30.34 16.94
CA PHE A 6 6.40 29.31 16.56
C PHE A 6 5.95 27.89 16.98
N CYS A 7 5.32 27.75 18.16
CA CYS A 7 4.79 26.46 18.62
C CYS A 7 3.61 25.96 17.79
N ILE A 8 2.74 26.86 17.29
CA ILE A 8 1.61 26.50 16.45
C ILE A 8 2.08 26.04 15.06
N ALA A 9 3.13 26.67 14.51
CA ALA A 9 3.72 26.25 13.24
C ALA A 9 4.32 24.84 13.31
N LEU A 10 5.05 24.50 14.38
CA LEU A 10 5.61 23.15 14.59
C LEU A 10 4.53 22.07 14.73
N ALA A 11 3.42 22.37 15.42
CA ALA A 11 2.30 21.44 15.54
C ALA A 11 1.60 21.18 14.19
N ALA A 12 1.47 22.21 13.35
CA ALA A 12 0.89 22.08 12.01
C ALA A 12 1.76 21.27 11.03
N PHE A 13 3.08 21.23 11.23
CA PHE A 13 3.98 20.38 10.43
C PHE A 13 3.86 18.89 10.77
N LEU A 14 3.57 18.53 12.02
CA LEU A 14 3.41 17.13 12.43
C LEU A 14 2.11 16.49 11.91
N SER A 15 1.08 17.28 11.62
CA SER A 15 -0.18 16.78 11.05
C SER A 15 -0.06 16.30 9.59
N MET A 16 1.02 16.64 8.87
CA MET A 16 1.18 16.22 7.47
C MET A 16 1.74 14.78 7.31
N GLY A 17 2.15 14.13 8.39
CA GLY A 17 2.69 12.77 8.40
C GLY A 17 1.69 11.67 8.82
N GLN A 18 0.39 11.97 8.90
CA GLN A 18 -0.57 11.03 9.48
C GLN A 18 -0.95 9.92 8.50
N CYS A 19 -0.14 8.87 8.48
CA CYS A 19 -0.64 7.55 8.13
C CYS A 19 -1.81 7.22 9.09
N ASN A 20 -2.96 6.79 8.56
CA ASN A 20 -4.14 6.46 9.35
C ASN A 20 -3.72 5.49 10.49
N PRO A 21 -3.99 5.79 11.78
CA PRO A 21 -3.66 4.88 12.87
C PRO A 21 -4.15 3.45 12.63
N ASP A 22 -5.29 3.28 11.96
CA ASP A 22 -5.86 1.99 11.59
C ASP A 22 -4.93 1.23 10.64
N PHE A 23 -4.29 1.93 9.70
CA PHE A 23 -3.37 1.30 8.75
C PHE A 23 -2.08 0.81 9.42
N ARG A 24 -1.55 1.57 10.40
CA ARG A 24 -0.38 1.10 11.18
C ARG A 24 -0.69 -0.18 11.94
N GLN A 25 -1.89 -0.27 12.54
CA GLN A 25 -2.33 -1.47 13.24
C GLN A 25 -2.49 -2.65 12.27
N ILE A 26 -3.06 -2.42 11.08
CA ILE A 26 -3.16 -3.44 10.02
C ILE A 26 -1.77 -3.95 9.63
N MET A 27 -0.79 -3.06 9.41
CA MET A 27 0.58 -3.46 9.09
C MET A 27 1.19 -4.33 10.20
N GLN A 28 1.05 -3.95 11.47
CA GLN A 28 1.56 -4.74 12.59
C GLN A 28 0.94 -6.14 12.66
N GLN A 29 -0.39 -6.23 12.57
CA GLN A 29 -1.09 -7.51 12.55
C GLN A 29 -0.62 -8.41 11.39
N CYS A 30 -0.43 -7.83 10.22
CA CYS A 30 0.01 -8.57 9.05
C CYS A 30 1.48 -9.02 9.14
N MET A 31 2.35 -8.22 9.75
CA MET A 31 3.73 -8.62 10.04
C MET A 31 3.77 -9.80 11.02
N GLU A 32 3.03 -9.70 12.13
CA GLU A 32 2.95 -10.77 13.14
C GLU A 32 2.40 -12.07 12.55
N THR A 33 1.28 -12.00 11.83
CA THR A 33 0.60 -13.17 11.25
C THR A 33 1.49 -13.90 10.24
N ASN A 34 2.31 -13.17 9.49
CA ASN A 34 3.13 -13.73 8.41
C ASN A 34 4.60 -13.88 8.77
N GLN A 35 4.98 -13.64 10.03
CA GLN A 35 6.38 -13.72 10.48
C GLN A 35 7.32 -12.86 9.61
N VAL A 36 6.88 -11.63 9.30
CA VAL A 36 7.67 -10.64 8.56
C VAL A 36 8.25 -9.64 9.56
N THR A 37 9.55 -9.44 9.52
CA THR A 37 10.22 -8.43 10.35
C THR A 37 10.30 -7.09 9.62
N GLU A 38 10.51 -6.00 10.36
CA GLU A 38 10.84 -4.71 9.72
C GLU A 38 12.10 -4.78 8.86
N ALA A 39 13.06 -5.64 9.23
CA ALA A 39 14.28 -5.84 8.45
C ALA A 39 13.98 -6.48 7.11
N ASP A 40 13.11 -7.50 7.06
CA ASP A 40 12.66 -8.12 5.80
C ASP A 40 11.97 -7.10 4.88
N LEU A 41 11.11 -6.22 5.44
CA LEU A 41 10.46 -5.17 4.66
C LEU A 41 11.46 -4.14 4.12
N LYS A 42 12.41 -3.70 4.96
CA LYS A 42 13.46 -2.74 4.56
C LYS A 42 14.36 -3.32 3.47
N GLU A 43 14.78 -4.57 3.60
CA GLU A 43 15.56 -5.28 2.60
C GLU A 43 14.78 -5.41 1.28
N PHE A 44 13.51 -5.80 1.35
CA PHE A 44 12.66 -5.91 0.17
C PHE A 44 12.45 -4.56 -0.54
N MET A 45 12.21 -3.48 0.21
CA MET A 45 12.10 -2.14 -0.36
C MET A 45 13.43 -1.66 -0.96
N ALA A 46 14.55 -1.89 -0.26
CA ALA A 46 15.90 -1.54 -0.74
C ALA A 46 16.30 -2.32 -2.00
N SER A 47 15.77 -3.54 -2.19
CA SER A 47 15.91 -4.30 -3.44
C SER A 47 15.13 -3.70 -4.62
N GLY A 48 14.36 -2.63 -4.39
CA GLY A 48 13.50 -2.01 -5.39
C GLY A 48 12.20 -2.77 -5.61
N MET A 49 11.76 -3.59 -4.64
CA MET A 49 10.57 -4.45 -4.75
C MET A 49 10.59 -5.29 -6.03
N GLN A 50 11.64 -6.08 -6.22
CA GLN A 50 11.76 -7.01 -7.35
C GLN A 50 10.80 -8.20 -7.20
N SER A 51 10.51 -8.89 -8.30
CA SER A 51 9.50 -9.96 -8.35
C SER A 51 9.84 -11.23 -7.55
N SER A 52 11.05 -11.34 -7.00
CA SER A 52 11.56 -12.50 -6.25
C SER A 52 11.33 -12.42 -4.73
N ALA A 53 10.18 -11.89 -4.29
CA ALA A 53 9.85 -11.83 -2.86
C ALA A 53 9.69 -13.22 -2.22
N LYS A 54 10.16 -13.36 -0.97
CA LYS A 54 9.92 -14.52 -0.11
C LYS A 54 8.41 -14.72 0.08
N GLU A 55 7.96 -15.96 0.29
CA GLU A 55 6.52 -16.29 0.40
C GLU A 55 5.84 -15.53 1.55
N ASN A 56 6.52 -15.37 2.69
CA ASN A 56 6.00 -14.59 3.82
C ASN A 56 5.73 -13.11 3.46
N LEU A 57 6.58 -12.49 2.63
CA LEU A 57 6.37 -11.13 2.13
C LEU A 57 5.19 -11.06 1.16
N LYS A 58 5.00 -12.08 0.32
CA LYS A 58 3.81 -12.18 -0.53
C LYS A 58 2.53 -12.30 0.29
N CYS A 59 2.54 -13.14 1.33
CA CYS A 59 1.39 -13.30 2.23
C CYS A 59 1.16 -12.09 3.13
N TYR A 60 2.21 -11.33 3.48
CA TYR A 60 2.07 -10.02 4.09
C TYR A 60 1.27 -9.06 3.19
N THR A 61 1.62 -8.97 1.90
CA THR A 61 0.87 -8.17 0.92
C THR A 61 -0.60 -8.62 0.80
N LYS A 62 -0.85 -9.94 0.75
CA LYS A 62 -2.21 -10.50 0.80
C LYS A 62 -2.98 -10.01 2.02
N CYS A 63 -2.40 -10.13 3.21
CA CYS A 63 -3.03 -9.71 4.45
C CYS A 63 -3.41 -8.22 4.43
N LEU A 64 -2.52 -7.35 3.95
CA LEU A 64 -2.81 -5.92 3.80
C LEU A 64 -3.99 -5.67 2.86
N MET A 65 -4.01 -6.34 1.70
CA MET A 65 -5.08 -6.17 0.72
C MET A 65 -6.42 -6.71 1.23
N GLU A 66 -6.44 -7.85 1.93
CA GLU A 66 -7.66 -8.42 2.51
C GLU A 66 -8.22 -7.52 3.62
N LYS A 67 -7.37 -7.02 4.53
CA LYS A 67 -7.79 -6.13 5.62
C LYS A 67 -8.37 -4.80 5.13
N GLN A 68 -7.97 -4.35 3.94
CA GLN A 68 -8.48 -3.14 3.29
C GLN A 68 -9.63 -3.43 2.31
N GLY A 69 -10.02 -4.69 2.13
CA GLY A 69 -11.07 -5.08 1.18
C GLY A 69 -10.67 -5.01 -0.30
N HIS A 70 -9.37 -4.85 -0.59
CA HIS A 70 -8.82 -4.83 -1.95
C HIS A 70 -8.60 -6.23 -2.51
N LEU A 71 -8.54 -7.26 -1.66
CA LEU A 71 -8.51 -8.66 -2.09
C LEU A 71 -9.59 -9.44 -1.33
N THR A 72 -10.31 -10.29 -2.03
CA THR A 72 -11.31 -11.19 -1.42
C THR A 72 -11.29 -12.52 -2.15
N ASN A 73 -11.08 -13.62 -1.44
CA ASN A 73 -10.99 -14.98 -2.01
C ASN A 73 -10.02 -15.05 -3.21
N GLY A 74 -8.82 -14.49 -3.05
CA GLY A 74 -7.82 -14.45 -4.12
C GLY A 74 -8.19 -13.58 -5.33
N GLN A 75 -9.23 -12.75 -5.26
CA GLN A 75 -9.62 -11.84 -6.33
C GLN A 75 -9.38 -10.39 -5.95
N PHE A 76 -8.67 -9.66 -6.82
CA PHE A 76 -8.43 -8.23 -6.65
C PHE A 76 -9.71 -7.44 -6.92
N ASN A 77 -10.11 -6.62 -5.95
CA ASN A 77 -11.24 -5.72 -6.02
C ASN A 77 -10.75 -4.34 -6.48
N ALA A 78 -10.61 -4.18 -7.79
CA ALA A 78 -10.21 -2.93 -8.44
C ALA A 78 -11.07 -1.73 -8.00
N GLN A 79 -12.38 -1.94 -7.86
CA GLN A 79 -13.30 -0.87 -7.45
C GLN A 79 -13.03 -0.41 -6.02
N ALA A 80 -12.86 -1.33 -5.07
CA ALA A 80 -12.53 -0.99 -3.68
C ALA A 80 -11.17 -0.27 -3.56
N MET A 81 -10.18 -0.67 -4.37
CA MET A 81 -8.91 0.05 -4.46
C MET A 81 -9.12 1.49 -4.95
N LEU A 82 -9.89 1.68 -6.03
CA LEU A 82 -10.17 3.02 -6.55
C LEU A 82 -10.94 3.88 -5.56
N ASP A 83 -11.92 3.31 -4.85
CA ASP A 83 -12.66 4.04 -3.83
C ASP A 83 -11.78 4.45 -2.66
N THR A 84 -10.78 3.63 -2.31
CA THR A 84 -9.76 3.99 -1.31
C THR A 84 -8.86 5.13 -1.83
N LEU A 85 -8.35 5.02 -3.06
CA LEU A 85 -7.43 5.99 -3.66
C LEU A 85 -8.06 7.37 -3.92
N LYS A 86 -9.35 7.42 -4.27
CA LYS A 86 -10.10 8.70 -4.46
C LYS A 86 -10.11 9.57 -3.19
N ASN A 87 -9.96 8.96 -2.02
CA ASN A 87 -9.94 9.66 -0.74
C ASN A 87 -8.54 10.16 -0.35
N VAL A 88 -7.50 9.92 -1.17
CA VAL A 88 -6.13 10.38 -0.92
C VAL A 88 -5.90 11.71 -1.64
N PRO A 89 -5.82 12.86 -0.93
CA PRO A 89 -5.75 14.18 -1.57
C PRO A 89 -4.54 14.35 -2.50
N GLN A 90 -3.43 13.69 -2.16
CA GLN A 90 -2.12 13.77 -2.84
C GLN A 90 -2.16 13.31 -4.30
N ILE A 91 -3.16 12.50 -4.69
CA ILE A 91 -3.22 11.82 -5.99
C ILE A 91 -4.48 12.16 -6.79
N LYS A 92 -5.30 13.10 -6.30
CA LYS A 92 -6.58 13.44 -6.91
C LYS A 92 -6.42 13.85 -8.39
N ASP A 93 -5.36 14.59 -8.71
CA ASP A 93 -5.06 15.06 -10.06
C ASP A 93 -4.49 13.96 -10.99
N LYS A 94 -4.22 12.76 -10.46
CA LYS A 94 -3.69 11.60 -11.19
C LYS A 94 -4.69 10.44 -11.27
N MET A 95 -5.93 10.65 -10.85
CA MET A 95 -6.92 9.57 -10.74
C MET A 95 -7.21 8.88 -12.07
N ASP A 96 -7.08 9.55 -13.22
CA ASP A 96 -7.27 8.91 -14.53
C ASP A 96 -6.13 7.92 -14.86
N GLU A 97 -4.88 8.31 -14.63
CA GLU A 97 -3.70 7.45 -14.80
C GLU A 97 -3.77 6.25 -13.83
N ILE A 98 -4.10 6.53 -12.57
CA ILE A 98 -4.26 5.52 -11.52
C ILE A 98 -5.40 4.56 -11.87
N SER A 99 -6.54 5.07 -12.35
CA SER A 99 -7.67 4.24 -12.75
C SER A 99 -7.33 3.32 -13.91
N SER A 100 -6.59 3.82 -14.89
CA SER A 100 -6.07 3.00 -15.99
C SER A 100 -5.17 1.88 -15.46
N GLY A 101 -4.22 2.21 -14.59
CA GLY A 101 -3.30 1.23 -14.00
C GLY A 101 -3.99 0.18 -13.13
N VAL A 102 -4.95 0.58 -12.28
CA VAL A 102 -5.74 -0.36 -11.49
C VAL A 102 -6.54 -1.31 -12.38
N ASN A 103 -7.16 -0.78 -13.44
CA ASN A 103 -7.96 -1.59 -14.36
C ASN A 103 -7.09 -2.55 -15.19
N ALA A 104 -5.85 -2.19 -15.51
CA ALA A 104 -4.90 -3.09 -16.18
C ALA A 104 -4.53 -4.32 -15.32
N CYS A 105 -4.57 -4.19 -14.00
CA CYS A 105 -4.17 -5.24 -13.06
C CYS A 105 -5.31 -6.12 -12.53
N LYS A 106 -6.56 -5.83 -12.92
CA LYS A 106 -7.77 -6.42 -12.30
C LYS A 106 -7.89 -7.95 -12.45
N ASP A 107 -7.37 -8.50 -13.54
CA ASP A 107 -7.53 -9.92 -13.91
C ASP A 107 -6.30 -10.77 -13.56
N ILE A 108 -5.32 -10.22 -12.84
CA ILE A 108 -4.11 -10.93 -12.45
C ILE A 108 -4.41 -12.07 -11.48
N LYS A 109 -3.78 -13.22 -11.72
CA LYS A 109 -3.83 -14.41 -10.87
C LYS A 109 -2.44 -15.01 -10.66
N GLY A 110 -2.22 -15.47 -9.43
CA GLY A 110 -1.04 -16.18 -9.00
C GLY A 110 -1.27 -17.69 -8.88
N THR A 111 -0.24 -18.40 -8.43
CA THR A 111 -0.34 -19.84 -8.09
C THR A 111 -1.15 -20.10 -6.81
N ASN A 112 -1.24 -19.09 -5.93
CA ASN A 112 -2.07 -19.05 -4.73
C ASN A 112 -2.48 -17.58 -4.46
N ASP A 113 -3.22 -17.34 -3.39
CA ASP A 113 -3.71 -15.99 -3.04
C ASP A 113 -2.57 -15.02 -2.67
N CYS A 114 -1.50 -15.51 -2.04
CA CYS A 114 -0.33 -14.68 -1.70
C CYS A 114 0.40 -14.22 -2.96
N ASP A 115 0.65 -15.13 -3.89
CA ASP A 115 1.22 -14.85 -5.20
C ASP A 115 0.33 -13.93 -6.03
N THR A 116 -0.99 -14.10 -5.94
CA THR A 116 -1.95 -13.20 -6.60
C THR A 116 -1.82 -11.78 -6.08
N ALA A 117 -1.87 -11.58 -4.75
CA ALA A 117 -1.73 -10.27 -4.12
C ALA A 117 -0.40 -9.59 -4.49
N PHE A 118 0.68 -10.38 -4.49
CA PHE A 118 2.00 -9.89 -4.85
C PHE A 118 2.09 -9.46 -6.33
N LYS A 119 1.61 -10.29 -7.26
CA LYS A 119 1.60 -9.96 -8.70
C LYS A 119 0.75 -8.73 -9.00
N VAL A 120 -0.42 -8.61 -8.37
CA VAL A 120 -1.26 -7.42 -8.49
C VAL A 120 -0.50 -6.18 -8.03
N THR A 121 0.17 -6.24 -6.88
CA THR A 121 0.96 -5.10 -6.35
C THR A 121 2.10 -4.73 -7.29
N MET A 122 2.80 -5.71 -7.89
CA MET A 122 3.85 -5.45 -8.87
C MET A 122 3.30 -4.79 -10.14
N CYS A 123 2.16 -5.26 -10.65
CA CYS A 123 1.48 -4.63 -11.78
C CYS A 123 1.06 -3.18 -11.46
N LEU A 124 0.48 -2.94 -10.28
CA LEU A 124 0.07 -1.60 -9.87
C LEU A 124 1.27 -0.64 -9.77
N LYS A 125 2.42 -1.12 -9.29
CA LYS A 125 3.68 -0.37 -9.26
C LYS A 125 4.17 -0.04 -10.68
N GLU A 126 4.14 -1.01 -11.59
CA GLU A 126 4.55 -0.82 -12.99
C GLU A 126 3.67 0.21 -13.72
N HIS A 127 2.36 0.19 -13.45
CA HIS A 127 1.40 1.15 -13.99
C HIS A 127 1.27 2.44 -13.15
N LYS A 128 2.17 2.69 -12.19
CA LYS A 128 2.17 3.90 -11.32
C LYS A 128 0.85 4.15 -10.57
N ALA A 129 0.05 3.11 -10.39
CA ALA A 129 -1.22 3.17 -9.68
C ALA A 129 -1.04 3.26 -8.15
N ILE A 130 0.15 2.93 -7.64
CA ILE A 130 0.54 3.14 -6.24
C ILE A 130 1.65 4.19 -6.21
N PRO A 131 1.52 5.27 -5.41
CA PRO A 131 2.60 6.21 -5.18
C PRO A 131 3.79 5.50 -4.52
N GLY A 132 4.85 5.25 -5.28
CA GLY A 132 6.16 4.86 -4.75
C GLY A 132 7.00 6.11 -4.49
N HIS A 133 7.84 6.08 -3.44
CA HIS A 133 8.92 7.05 -3.29
C HIS A 133 9.94 6.82 -4.41
N HIS A 134 9.85 7.61 -5.48
CA HIS A 134 11.03 8.06 -6.21
C HIS A 134 11.71 9.18 -5.41
#